data_AF-A0A9D6PLS0-F1
#
_entry.id   AF-A0A9D6PLS0-F1
#
_cell.length_a   1.000
_cell.length_b   1.000
_cell.length_c   1.000
_cell.angle_alpha   90.00
_cell.angle_beta   90.00
_cell.angle_gamma   90.00
#
_symmetry.space_group_name_H-M   'P 1'
#
loop_
_entity.id
_entity.type
_entity.pdbx_description
1 polymer ?
#
loop_
_entity_poly.entity_id
_entity_poly.type
_entity_poly.pdbx_seq_one_letter_code
_entity_poly.pdbx_strand_id
1 'polypeptide(L)'
;MKRLTGAEFSLIYAGKRLITSLMDVYGKRMIDSGLPMPDDKSGEFDVMGLPQIFSREPVLKGKISESILLEISLPRSEYEELGRGVTNDFIIFGSFGILLVLMTGTILSWHIARPLTELAHFSTRIASGDLNLKVRSDREDEIGLLHSNFQKMIDGLLIERNQKESRMSELKTLFEISNAVNHITESE
;
A
#
# COMPACT_ATOMS: atom_id res chain seq x y z
N MET A 1 17.12 39.89 -19.39
CA MET A 1 17.73 38.99 -18.39
C MET A 1 16.72 38.75 -17.28
N LYS A 2 16.07 37.57 -17.28
CA LYS A 2 15.11 37.12 -16.26
C LYS A 2 15.92 36.79 -14.99
N ARG A 3 15.70 37.50 -13.88
CA ARG A 3 16.47 37.30 -12.63
C ARG A 3 16.04 35.98 -11.97
N LEU A 4 17.01 35.18 -11.55
CA LEU A 4 16.92 33.78 -11.11
C LEU A 4 16.03 33.51 -9.87
N THR A 5 15.44 34.51 -9.22
CA THR A 5 14.65 34.30 -8.00
C THR A 5 13.21 34.84 -8.06
N GLY A 6 12.86 35.65 -9.07
CA GLY A 6 11.60 36.40 -9.08
C GLY A 6 11.42 37.37 -7.91
N ALA A 7 12.39 37.43 -6.99
CA ALA A 7 12.35 38.25 -5.80
C ALA A 7 12.64 39.71 -6.14
N GLU A 8 11.78 40.58 -5.66
CA GLU A 8 11.88 42.02 -5.79
C GLU A 8 12.27 42.62 -4.44
N PHE A 9 13.06 43.69 -4.48
CA PHE A 9 13.66 44.30 -3.30
C PHE A 9 13.33 45.79 -3.30
N SER A 10 12.87 46.29 -2.16
CA SER A 10 12.67 47.72 -1.93
C SER A 10 13.36 48.16 -0.65
N LEU A 11 14.05 49.29 -0.71
CA LEU A 11 14.62 49.97 0.44
C LEU A 11 13.70 51.15 0.76
N ILE A 12 13.21 51.17 1.99
CA ILE A 12 12.12 52.04 2.43
C ILE A 12 12.61 52.97 3.54
N TYR A 13 12.20 54.23 3.46
CA TYR A 13 12.44 55.25 4.46
C TYR A 13 11.25 56.22 4.48
N ALA A 14 10.84 56.70 5.64
CA ALA A 14 9.70 57.62 5.77
C ALA A 14 8.40 57.13 5.12
N GLY A 15 8.13 55.83 5.18
CA GLY A 15 6.93 55.25 4.55
C GLY A 15 6.94 55.30 3.02
N LYS A 16 8.10 55.51 2.39
CA LYS A 16 8.27 55.60 0.94
C LYS A 16 9.42 54.74 0.44
N ARG A 17 9.31 54.26 -0.80
CA ARG A 17 10.37 53.49 -1.48
C ARG A 17 11.47 54.43 -1.97
N LEU A 18 12.66 54.35 -1.40
CA LEU A 18 13.85 55.07 -1.86
C LEU A 18 14.46 54.40 -3.10
N ILE A 19 14.60 53.08 -3.03
CA ILE A 19 15.13 52.26 -4.11
C ILE A 19 14.21 51.06 -4.22
N THR A 20 13.83 50.69 -5.44
CA THR A 20 13.07 49.47 -5.65
C THR A 20 13.42 48.83 -6.98
N SER A 21 13.37 47.50 -7.02
CA SER A 21 13.37 46.76 -8.28
C SER A 21 11.96 46.57 -8.85
N LEU A 22 10.91 46.86 -8.08
CA LEU A 22 9.53 46.88 -8.55
C LEU A 22 9.33 47.92 -9.65
N MET A 23 8.62 47.50 -10.68
CA MET A 23 8.19 48.36 -11.78
C MET A 23 6.67 48.50 -11.75
N ASP A 24 6.21 49.65 -12.23
CA ASP A 24 4.80 49.89 -12.57
C ASP A 24 4.50 49.39 -13.99
N VAL A 25 3.22 49.29 -14.37
CA VAL A 25 2.73 48.80 -15.67
C VAL A 25 3.33 49.56 -16.86
N TYR A 26 3.84 50.77 -16.65
CA TYR A 26 4.54 51.58 -17.64
C TYR A 26 6.07 51.36 -17.68
N GLY A 27 6.60 50.37 -16.96
CA GLY A 27 8.04 50.04 -16.91
C GLY A 27 8.89 51.03 -16.09
N LYS A 28 8.26 51.90 -15.31
CA LYS A 28 8.95 52.84 -14.42
C LYS A 28 9.13 52.22 -13.03
N ARG A 29 10.29 52.44 -12.40
CA ARG A 29 10.51 52.00 -11.02
C ARG A 29 9.53 52.70 -10.09
N MET A 30 8.95 51.96 -9.14
CA MET A 30 8.00 52.48 -8.15
C MET A 30 8.72 53.23 -7.02
N ILE A 31 9.60 54.17 -7.36
CA ILE A 31 10.32 55.03 -6.40
C ILE A 31 9.34 56.13 -5.93
N ASP A 32 9.45 56.55 -4.67
CA ASP A 32 8.57 57.53 -4.02
C ASP A 32 7.09 57.11 -3.94
N SER A 33 6.79 55.85 -4.27
CA SER A 33 5.45 55.29 -4.10
C SER A 33 5.14 55.03 -2.64
N GLY A 34 3.88 55.23 -2.24
CA GLY A 34 3.37 54.79 -0.95
C GLY A 34 3.45 53.28 -0.78
N LEU A 35 3.47 52.83 0.47
CA LEU A 35 3.54 51.42 0.83
C LEU A 35 2.14 50.85 0.99
N PRO A 36 1.85 49.67 0.40
CA PRO A 36 0.71 48.88 0.83
C PRO A 36 0.96 48.44 2.27
N MET A 37 -0.03 48.64 3.14
CA MET A 37 0.01 48.26 4.57
C MET A 37 1.30 48.77 5.27
N PRO A 38 1.50 50.10 5.43
CA PRO A 38 2.77 50.69 5.85
C PRO A 38 3.26 50.24 7.24
N ASP A 39 2.33 49.89 8.13
CA ASP A 39 2.64 49.46 9.50
C ASP A 39 2.92 47.96 9.62
N ASP A 40 2.61 47.18 8.58
CA ASP A 40 2.75 45.73 8.59
C ASP A 40 4.17 45.32 8.21
N LYS A 41 4.73 44.38 8.98
CA LYS A 41 6.05 43.79 8.69
C LYS A 41 5.99 42.79 7.55
N SER A 42 4.85 42.17 7.32
CA SER A 42 4.64 41.20 6.26
C SER A 42 3.19 41.25 5.83
N GLY A 43 2.94 40.93 4.57
CA GLY A 43 1.60 40.91 4.03
C GLY A 43 1.61 40.54 2.57
N GLU A 44 0.48 40.79 1.93
CA GLU A 44 0.30 40.54 0.50
C GLU A 44 -0.11 41.83 -0.19
N PHE A 45 0.47 42.10 -1.36
CA PHE A 45 0.01 43.17 -2.24
C PHE A 45 0.12 42.77 -3.70
N ASP A 46 -0.68 43.40 -4.52
CA ASP A 46 -0.69 43.15 -5.96
C ASP A 46 0.30 44.07 -6.69
N VAL A 47 1.07 43.48 -7.60
CA VAL A 47 1.94 44.21 -8.53
C VAL A 47 1.63 43.76 -9.95
N MET A 48 1.07 44.64 -10.76
CA MET A 48 0.67 44.35 -12.14
C MET A 48 -0.29 43.14 -12.27
N GLY A 49 -1.17 42.92 -11.30
CA GLY A 49 -2.09 41.77 -11.29
C GLY A 49 -1.46 40.47 -10.77
N LEU A 50 -0.22 40.51 -10.28
CA LEU A 50 0.46 39.37 -9.67
C LEU A 50 0.53 39.57 -8.15
N PRO A 51 -0.08 38.67 -7.34
CA PRO A 51 0.02 38.74 -5.90
C PRO A 51 1.45 38.47 -5.45
N GLN A 52 2.01 39.42 -4.70
CA GLN A 52 3.31 39.30 -4.06
C GLN A 52 3.15 39.25 -2.55
N ILE A 53 3.87 38.31 -1.92
CA ILE A 53 4.03 38.27 -0.48
C ILE A 53 5.30 39.04 -0.15
N PHE A 54 5.26 39.88 0.88
CA PHE A 54 6.42 40.65 1.29
C PHE A 54 6.76 40.46 2.76
N SER A 55 8.03 40.72 3.08
CA SER A 55 8.53 40.85 4.44
C SER A 55 9.47 42.05 4.54
N ARG A 56 9.40 42.79 5.65
CA ARG A 56 10.17 44.01 5.93
C ARG A 56 11.00 43.84 7.19
N GLU A 57 12.30 44.05 7.05
CA GLU A 57 13.24 44.03 8.17
C GLU A 57 14.02 45.35 8.29
N PRO A 58 14.24 45.88 9.50
CA PRO A 58 15.05 47.08 9.69
C PRO A 58 16.53 46.77 9.45
N VAL A 59 17.10 47.36 8.40
CA VAL A 59 18.52 47.15 8.05
C VAL A 59 19.42 48.21 8.68
N LEU A 60 18.90 49.43 8.90
CA LEU A 60 19.63 50.48 9.61
C LEU A 60 18.69 51.19 10.60
N LYS A 61 19.02 51.14 11.89
CA LYS A 61 18.33 51.91 12.93
C LYS A 61 18.79 53.37 12.83
N GLY A 62 17.98 54.23 12.23
CA GLY A 62 18.25 55.66 12.20
C GLY A 62 18.32 56.21 13.63
N LYS A 63 19.36 56.97 13.97
CA LYS A 63 19.54 57.52 15.33
C LYS A 63 18.53 58.63 15.70
N ILE A 64 17.74 59.15 14.75
CA ILE A 64 17.02 60.43 14.98
C ILE A 64 15.58 60.53 14.40
N SER A 65 15.06 59.61 13.58
CA SER A 65 13.59 59.57 13.38
C SER A 65 13.02 58.33 12.71
N GLU A 66 13.68 57.68 11.76
CA GLU A 66 13.08 56.52 11.08
C GLU A 66 14.15 55.50 10.68
N SER A 67 13.84 54.20 10.80
CA SER A 67 14.73 53.14 10.36
C SER A 67 14.58 52.89 8.86
N ILE A 68 15.69 52.58 8.19
CA ILE A 68 15.64 52.07 6.83
C ILE A 68 15.17 50.62 6.89
N LEU A 69 14.07 50.32 6.20
CA LEU A 69 13.50 48.98 6.09
C LEU A 69 13.91 48.37 4.74
N LEU A 70 14.28 47.09 4.74
CA LEU A 70 14.42 46.28 3.53
C LEU A 70 13.18 45.43 3.38
N GLU A 71 12.42 45.68 2.31
CA GLU A 71 11.30 44.88 1.85
C GLU A 71 11.80 43.87 0.82
N ILE A 72 11.57 42.59 1.06
CA ILE A 72 11.74 41.52 0.08
C ILE A 72 10.34 41.06 -0.29
N SER A 73 9.98 41.16 -1.57
CA SER A 73 8.71 40.68 -2.10
C SER A 73 8.92 39.54 -3.09
N LEU A 74 8.15 38.48 -2.94
CA LEU A 74 8.21 37.29 -3.76
C LEU A 74 6.86 37.11 -4.46
N PRO A 75 6.82 36.86 -5.77
CA PRO A 75 5.60 36.42 -6.42
C PRO A 75 5.15 35.12 -5.75
N ARG A 76 3.88 35.04 -5.37
CA ARG A 76 3.26 33.80 -4.93
C ARG A 76 3.26 32.88 -6.13
N SER A 77 4.35 32.14 -6.26
CA SER A 77 4.66 31.37 -7.46
C SER A 77 3.68 30.22 -7.59
N GLU A 78 3.49 29.76 -8.82
CA GLU A 78 2.63 28.65 -9.26
C GLU A 78 2.83 27.35 -8.45
N TYR A 79 3.83 27.27 -7.56
CA TYR A 79 4.11 26.12 -6.70
C TYR A 79 2.95 25.73 -5.77
N GLU A 80 2.06 26.66 -5.40
CA GLU A 80 0.85 26.27 -4.66
C GLU A 80 -0.13 25.45 -5.52
N GLU A 81 -0.22 25.74 -6.82
CA GLU A 81 -1.04 24.96 -7.74
C GLU A 81 -0.40 23.59 -8.02
N LEU A 82 0.93 23.53 -8.12
CA LEU A 82 1.67 22.25 -8.22
C LEU A 82 1.48 21.38 -6.96
N GLY A 83 1.41 21.97 -5.76
CA GLY A 83 1.28 21.21 -4.51
C GLY A 83 -0.04 20.42 -4.38
N ARG A 84 -1.13 20.94 -4.93
CA ARG A 84 -2.44 20.27 -4.89
C ARG A 84 -2.50 19.06 -5.82
N GLY A 85 -1.94 19.18 -7.02
CA GLY A 85 -1.85 18.06 -7.97
C GLY A 85 -1.05 16.89 -7.39
N VAL A 86 0.12 17.19 -6.83
CA VAL A 86 0.99 16.18 -6.21
C VAL A 86 0.28 15.44 -5.07
N THR A 87 -0.40 16.15 -4.17
CA THR A 87 -1.09 15.51 -3.04
C THR A 87 -2.25 14.61 -3.50
N ASN A 88 -3.01 15.04 -4.51
CA ASN A 88 -4.10 14.25 -5.06
C ASN A 88 -3.59 12.97 -5.75
N ASP A 89 -2.51 13.08 -6.52
CA ASP A 89 -1.88 11.93 -7.17
C ASP A 89 -1.38 10.92 -6.12
N PHE A 90 -0.76 11.39 -5.04
CA PHE A 90 -0.34 10.51 -3.93
C PHE A 90 -1.51 9.76 -3.30
N ILE A 91 -2.65 10.42 -3.08
CA ILE A 91 -3.86 9.77 -2.52
C ILE A 91 -4.40 8.73 -3.49
N ILE A 92 -4.49 9.05 -4.79
CA ILE A 92 -4.97 8.13 -5.82
C ILE A 92 -4.07 6.89 -5.87
N PHE A 93 -2.77 7.07 -6.07
CA PHE A 93 -1.83 5.94 -6.14
C PHE A 93 -1.76 5.15 -4.83
N GLY A 94 -1.79 5.83 -3.68
CA GLY A 94 -1.84 5.19 -2.37
C GLY A 94 -3.09 4.32 -2.20
N SER A 95 -4.25 4.83 -2.60
CA SER A 95 -5.52 4.08 -2.53
C SER A 95 -5.52 2.87 -3.46
N PHE A 96 -4.98 2.99 -4.68
CA PHE A 96 -4.80 1.87 -5.59
C PHE A 96 -3.84 0.81 -5.02
N GLY A 97 -2.77 1.22 -4.36
CA GLY A 97 -1.84 0.32 -3.68
C GLY A 97 -2.53 -0.51 -2.60
N ILE A 98 -3.33 0.14 -1.73
CA ILE A 98 -4.10 -0.55 -0.69
C ILE A 98 -5.11 -1.52 -1.31
N LEU A 99 -5.83 -1.10 -2.35
CA LEU A 99 -6.78 -1.94 -3.06
C LEU A 99 -6.12 -3.21 -3.63
N LEU A 100 -4.94 -3.06 -4.26
CA LEU A 100 -4.18 -4.18 -4.80
C LEU A 100 -3.72 -5.15 -3.70
N VAL A 101 -3.25 -4.65 -2.55
CA VAL A 101 -2.86 -5.50 -1.42
C VAL A 101 -4.05 -6.31 -0.90
N LEU A 102 -5.21 -5.67 -0.71
CA LEU A 102 -6.42 -6.35 -0.26
C LEU A 102 -6.91 -7.39 -1.28
N MET A 103 -6.89 -7.03 -2.57
CA MET A 103 -7.29 -7.93 -3.65
C MET A 103 -6.38 -9.16 -3.72
N THR A 104 -5.06 -8.96 -3.78
CA THR A 104 -4.07 -10.04 -3.87
C THR A 104 -4.09 -10.94 -2.63
N GLY A 105 -4.16 -10.36 -1.43
CA GLY A 105 -4.29 -11.12 -0.18
C GLY A 105 -5.55 -11.98 -0.14
N THR A 106 -6.68 -11.44 -0.59
CA THR A 106 -7.95 -12.19 -0.65
C THR A 106 -7.89 -13.32 -1.67
N ILE A 107 -7.36 -13.05 -2.87
CA ILE A 107 -7.18 -14.06 -3.92
C ILE A 107 -6.29 -15.19 -3.42
N LEU A 108 -5.14 -14.87 -2.83
CA LEU A 108 -4.19 -15.86 -2.32
C LEU A 108 -4.79 -16.71 -1.20
N SER A 109 -5.55 -16.07 -0.30
CA SER A 109 -6.24 -16.76 0.79
C SER A 109 -7.25 -17.79 0.25
N TRP A 110 -8.08 -17.40 -0.72
CA TRP A 110 -9.13 -18.28 -1.25
C TRP A 110 -8.60 -19.32 -2.25
N HIS A 111 -7.63 -18.94 -3.08
CA HIS A 111 -7.16 -19.79 -4.17
C HIS A 111 -6.01 -20.71 -3.73
N ILE A 112 -5.29 -20.40 -2.65
CA ILE A 112 -4.14 -21.21 -2.22
C ILE A 112 -4.27 -21.62 -0.77
N ALA A 113 -4.33 -20.67 0.16
CA ALA A 113 -4.21 -20.97 1.59
C ALA A 113 -5.36 -21.84 2.12
N ARG A 114 -6.61 -21.55 1.72
CA ARG A 114 -7.79 -22.32 2.14
C ARG A 114 -7.75 -23.77 1.62
N PRO A 115 -7.62 -24.03 0.30
CA PRO A 115 -7.52 -25.41 -0.21
C PRO A 115 -6.35 -26.21 0.40
N LEU A 116 -5.20 -25.56 0.61
CA LEU A 116 -4.05 -26.21 1.24
C LEU A 116 -4.35 -26.60 2.70
N THR A 117 -5.08 -25.74 3.42
CA THR A 117 -5.53 -26.01 4.78
C THR A 117 -6.55 -27.16 4.82
N GLU A 118 -7.47 -27.21 3.85
CA GLU A 118 -8.43 -28.32 3.70
C GLU A 118 -7.72 -29.66 3.45
N LEU A 119 -6.73 -29.70 2.54
CA LEU A 119 -5.90 -30.88 2.31
C LEU A 119 -5.11 -31.31 3.55
N ALA A 120 -4.59 -30.35 4.32
CA ALA A 120 -3.93 -30.64 5.59
C ALA A 120 -4.91 -31.29 6.58
N HIS A 121 -6.14 -30.79 6.68
CA HIS A 121 -7.18 -31.39 7.51
C HIS A 121 -7.56 -32.81 7.05
N PHE A 122 -7.68 -33.05 5.73
CA PHE A 122 -7.91 -34.41 5.22
C PHE A 122 -6.75 -35.34 5.59
N SER A 123 -5.50 -34.86 5.50
CA SER A 123 -4.32 -35.62 5.90
C SER A 123 -4.37 -36.04 7.36
N THR A 124 -4.76 -35.13 8.27
CA THR A 124 -4.91 -35.44 9.70
C THR A 124 -5.98 -36.51 9.93
N ARG A 125 -7.12 -36.45 9.24
CA ARG A 125 -8.19 -37.45 9.38
C ARG A 125 -7.78 -38.82 8.85
N ILE A 126 -7.09 -38.85 7.70
CA ILE A 126 -6.54 -40.10 7.14
C ILE A 126 -5.54 -40.73 8.09
N ALA A 127 -4.65 -39.92 8.69
CA ALA A 127 -3.69 -40.40 9.69
C ALA A 127 -4.37 -41.01 10.93
N SER A 128 -5.58 -40.55 11.28
CA SER A 128 -6.39 -41.13 12.35
C SER A 128 -7.13 -42.43 11.96
N GLY A 129 -7.00 -42.87 10.70
CA GLY A 129 -7.61 -44.09 10.18
C GLY A 129 -8.97 -43.90 9.50
N ASP A 130 -9.47 -42.66 9.40
CA ASP A 130 -10.69 -42.31 8.68
C ASP A 130 -10.40 -42.17 7.18
N LEU A 131 -10.59 -43.27 6.45
CA LEU A 131 -10.40 -43.34 4.99
C LEU A 131 -11.68 -43.12 4.20
N ASN A 132 -12.83 -42.88 4.85
CA ASN A 132 -14.11 -42.75 4.17
C ASN A 132 -14.37 -41.32 3.67
N LEU A 133 -13.30 -40.57 3.42
CA LEU A 133 -13.32 -39.17 3.02
C LEU A 133 -13.35 -39.06 1.51
N LYS A 134 -14.13 -38.09 1.02
CA LYS A 134 -14.12 -37.72 -0.39
C LYS A 134 -13.43 -36.37 -0.54
N VAL A 135 -12.25 -36.39 -1.15
CA VAL A 135 -11.52 -35.19 -1.53
C VAL A 135 -11.92 -34.87 -2.96
N ARG A 136 -12.80 -33.88 -3.13
CA ARG A 136 -13.25 -33.39 -4.44
C ARG A 136 -12.76 -31.96 -4.65
N SER A 137 -12.52 -31.61 -5.90
CA SER A 137 -12.22 -30.25 -6.33
C SER A 137 -12.72 -30.09 -7.75
N ASP A 138 -13.39 -28.97 -8.03
CA ASP A 138 -13.79 -28.58 -9.38
C ASP A 138 -12.72 -27.71 -10.06
N ARG A 139 -11.51 -27.65 -9.47
CA ARG A 139 -10.40 -26.86 -9.99
C ARG A 139 -9.61 -27.64 -11.04
N GLU A 140 -9.20 -26.92 -12.08
CA GLU A 140 -8.39 -27.45 -13.19
C GLU A 140 -6.93 -26.95 -13.14
N ASP A 141 -6.49 -26.44 -11.98
CA ASP A 141 -5.12 -25.96 -11.72
C ASP A 141 -4.26 -26.98 -10.96
N GLU A 142 -3.06 -26.58 -10.54
CA GLU A 142 -2.14 -27.43 -9.77
C GLU A 142 -2.73 -27.87 -8.43
N ILE A 143 -3.62 -27.06 -7.84
CA ILE A 143 -4.32 -27.41 -6.59
C ILE A 143 -5.40 -28.46 -6.88
N GLY A 144 -6.10 -28.35 -8.01
CA GLY A 144 -7.00 -29.39 -8.51
C GLY A 144 -6.29 -30.73 -8.76
N LEU A 145 -5.14 -30.69 -9.42
CA LEU A 145 -4.29 -31.86 -9.62
C LEU A 145 -3.87 -32.48 -8.28
N LEU A 146 -3.51 -31.65 -7.30
CA LEU A 146 -3.16 -32.10 -5.95
C LEU A 146 -4.34 -32.80 -5.26
N HIS A 147 -5.56 -32.26 -5.33
CA HIS A 147 -6.77 -32.93 -4.82
C HIS A 147 -6.98 -34.30 -5.48
N SER A 148 -6.86 -34.39 -6.81
CA SER A 148 -6.99 -35.67 -7.54
C SER A 148 -5.95 -36.70 -7.11
N ASN A 149 -4.69 -36.29 -6.97
CA ASN A 149 -3.62 -37.19 -6.52
C ASN A 149 -3.85 -37.66 -5.08
N PHE A 150 -4.37 -36.78 -4.22
CA PHE A 150 -4.70 -37.10 -2.85
C PHE A 150 -5.85 -38.11 -2.77
N GLN A 151 -6.89 -37.97 -3.61
CA GLN A 151 -7.97 -38.95 -3.70
C GLN A 151 -7.44 -40.33 -4.16
N LYS A 152 -6.58 -40.38 -5.18
CA LYS A 152 -5.97 -41.64 -5.64
C LYS A 152 -5.17 -42.34 -4.54
N MET A 153 -4.49 -41.58 -3.68
CA MET A 153 -3.79 -42.14 -2.52
C MET A 153 -4.77 -42.77 -1.53
N ILE A 154 -5.87 -42.09 -1.20
CA ILE A 154 -6.92 -42.62 -0.32
C ILE A 154 -7.50 -43.92 -0.89
N ASP A 155 -7.82 -43.93 -2.19
CA ASP A 155 -8.37 -45.11 -2.88
C ASP A 155 -7.39 -46.28 -2.81
N GLY A 156 -6.09 -46.02 -3.00
CA GLY A 156 -5.02 -47.01 -2.84
C GLY A 156 -4.95 -47.59 -1.43
N LEU A 157 -5.01 -46.73 -0.40
CA LEU A 157 -5.02 -47.16 1.01
C LEU A 157 -6.25 -48.02 1.35
N LEU A 158 -7.43 -47.68 0.82
CA LEU A 158 -8.66 -48.47 0.98
C LEU A 158 -8.52 -49.85 0.34
N ILE A 159 -7.96 -49.92 -0.87
CA ILE A 159 -7.73 -51.18 -1.57
C ILE A 159 -6.75 -52.05 -0.78
N GLU A 160 -5.61 -51.52 -0.32
CA GLU A 160 -4.65 -52.27 0.47
C GLU A 160 -5.24 -52.80 1.79
N ARG A 161 -6.04 -51.97 2.47
CA ARG A 161 -6.72 -52.37 3.70
C ARG A 161 -7.68 -53.54 3.46
N ASN A 162 -8.53 -53.44 2.45
CA ASN A 162 -9.49 -54.50 2.10
C ASN A 162 -8.76 -55.80 1.71
N GLN A 163 -7.65 -55.70 0.97
CA GLN A 163 -6.83 -56.87 0.64
C GLN A 163 -6.20 -57.51 1.87
N LYS A 164 -5.77 -56.72 2.85
CA LYS A 164 -5.23 -57.22 4.11
C LYS A 164 -6.30 -57.91 4.95
N GLU A 165 -7.51 -57.34 5.02
CA GLU A 165 -8.65 -57.91 5.73
C GLU A 165 -9.11 -59.24 5.08
N SER A 166 -9.19 -59.31 3.73
CA SER A 166 -9.54 -60.55 3.01
C SER A 166 -8.54 -61.68 3.28
N ARG A 167 -7.23 -61.40 3.18
CA ARG A 167 -6.18 -62.38 3.47
C ARG A 167 -6.21 -62.89 4.91
N MET A 168 -6.49 -62.00 5.87
CA MET A 168 -6.65 -62.39 7.27
C MET A 168 -7.87 -63.31 7.46
N SER A 169 -8.99 -63.00 6.80
CA SER A 169 -10.18 -63.85 6.83
C SER A 169 -9.91 -65.23 6.26
N GLU A 170 -9.23 -65.32 5.11
CA GLU A 170 -8.83 -66.59 4.50
C GLU A 170 -7.95 -67.43 5.45
N LEU A 171 -6.88 -66.84 6.01
CA LEU A 171 -6.01 -67.53 6.97
C LEU A 171 -6.79 -68.04 8.20
N LYS A 172 -7.74 -67.25 8.71
CA LYS A 172 -8.60 -67.66 9.83
C LYS A 172 -9.46 -68.86 9.47
N THR A 173 -10.11 -68.83 8.31
CA THR A 173 -10.94 -69.96 7.85
C THR A 173 -10.12 -71.23 7.64
N LEU A 174 -8.92 -71.12 7.07
CA LEU A 174 -8.00 -72.26 6.90
C LEU A 174 -7.59 -72.85 8.25
N PHE A 175 -7.28 -72.02 9.24
CA PHE A 175 -6.92 -72.46 10.59
C PHE A 175 -8.10 -73.17 11.29
N GLU A 176 -9.30 -72.61 11.21
CA GLU A 176 -10.51 -73.23 11.79
C GLU A 176 -10.80 -74.60 11.17
N ILE A 177 -10.68 -74.74 9.86
CA ILE A 177 -10.82 -76.03 9.16
C ILE A 177 -9.74 -77.01 9.61
N SER A 178 -8.47 -76.58 9.66
CA SER A 178 -7.35 -77.43 10.07
C SER A 178 -7.50 -77.94 11.51
N ASN A 179 -7.93 -77.09 12.44
CA ASN A 179 -8.15 -77.48 13.83
C ASN A 179 -9.32 -78.46 13.97
N ALA A 180 -10.41 -78.25 13.23
CA ALA A 180 -11.54 -79.17 13.23
C ALA A 180 -11.14 -80.57 12.72
N VAL A 181 -10.33 -80.64 11.66
CA VAL A 181 -9.82 -81.91 11.11
C VAL A 181 -8.89 -82.63 12.10
N ASN A 182 -7.97 -81.91 12.75
CA ASN A 182 -7.08 -82.53 13.75
C ASN A 182 -7.84 -83.16 14.93
N HIS A 183 -8.89 -82.50 15.45
CA HIS A 183 -9.69 -83.06 16.54
C HIS A 183 -10.45 -84.33 16.16
N ILE A 184 -10.87 -84.46 14.90
CA ILE A 184 -11.52 -85.69 14.40
C ILE A 184 -10.48 -86.83 14.28
N THR A 185 -9.23 -86.50 13.98
CA THR A 185 -8.17 -87.50 13.76
C THR A 185 -7.56 -88.02 15.07
N GLU A 186 -7.63 -87.26 16.17
CA GLU A 186 -7.21 -87.71 17.52
C GLU A 186 -8.29 -88.53 18.28
N SER A 187 -9.50 -88.65 17.73
CA SER A 187 -10.63 -89.36 18.35
C SER A 187 -10.94 -90.75 17.77
N GLU A 188 -10.09 -91.25 16.86
CA GLU A 188 -10.01 -92.66 16.43
C GLU A 188 -8.76 -93.34 17.03
#